data_AF-A0AAD9I547-F1
#
_entry.id   AF-A0AAD9I547-F1
#
_cell.length_a   1.000
_cell.length_b   1.000
_cell.length_c   1.000
_cell.angle_alpha   90.00
_cell.angle_beta   90.00
_cell.angle_gamma   90.00
#
_symmetry.space_group_name_H-M   'P 1'
#
loop_
_entity.id
_entity.type
_entity.pdbx_description
1 polymer ?
#
loop_
_entity_poly.entity_id
_entity_poly.type
_entity_poly.pdbx_seq_one_letter_code
_entity_poly.pdbx_strand_id
1 'polypeptide(L)'
;MAGPFSSMSVNLGPIAPLYSYVPPNPQKDGLGYKPRCLRRDINAVAAAYTRADITHALITNSPDIKTFQNTLQGLDASNVHAFISVHAGGHFTIGGDPGRDIYTAAGEPGFFPHHAMIDRVDWIWRWLDFETRGDAIAGGTRMFGTPNPDGTLEDDQDMKWVGPTVKLKDLLNTMGGNGGKFCYYYV
;
A
#
# COMPACT_ATOMS: atom_id res chain seq x y z
N MET A 1 23.16 9.60 9.38
CA MET A 1 21.82 9.20 9.87
C MET A 1 22.00 8.50 11.20
N ALA A 2 21.10 8.75 12.15
CA ALA A 2 21.05 8.05 13.44
C ALA A 2 19.89 7.04 13.44
N GLY A 3 19.80 6.24 14.50
CA GLY A 3 18.72 5.27 14.70
C GLY A 3 19.06 3.85 14.20
N PRO A 4 18.17 2.89 14.42
CA PRO A 4 18.46 1.46 14.29
C PRO A 4 18.78 1.01 12.85
N PHE A 5 18.42 1.82 11.84
CA PHE A 5 18.62 1.51 10.43
C PHE A 5 19.74 2.34 9.79
N SER A 6 20.59 3.00 10.58
CA SER A 6 21.67 3.85 10.04
C SER A 6 22.69 3.08 9.19
N SER A 7 22.83 1.77 9.41
CA SER A 7 23.71 0.87 8.65
C SER A 7 22.95 -0.09 7.72
N MET A 8 21.65 0.12 7.52
CA MET A 8 20.85 -0.72 6.62
C MET A 8 21.24 -0.46 5.16
N SER A 9 21.40 -1.55 4.39
CA SER A 9 21.59 -1.51 2.94
C SER A 9 20.29 -1.85 2.22
N VAL A 10 19.89 -0.99 1.28
CA VAL A 10 18.81 -1.25 0.32
C VAL A 10 19.45 -1.94 -0.88
N ASN A 11 19.13 -3.22 -1.10
CA ASN A 11 19.84 -4.06 -2.08
C ASN A 11 19.14 -4.23 -3.43
N LEU A 12 17.83 -4.00 -3.48
CA LEU A 12 17.00 -4.13 -4.68
C LEU A 12 16.51 -2.77 -5.16
N GLY A 13 15.99 -2.72 -6.38
CA GLY A 13 15.56 -1.49 -7.03
C GLY A 13 16.71 -0.54 -7.38
N PRO A 14 16.38 0.68 -7.82
CA PRO A 14 15.02 1.16 -8.09
C PRO A 14 14.42 0.54 -9.37
N ILE A 15 13.10 0.60 -9.52
CA ILE A 15 12.36 0.28 -10.76
C ILE A 15 11.78 1.55 -11.38
N ALA A 16 11.13 2.39 -10.59
CA ALA A 16 10.51 3.64 -11.02
C ALA A 16 10.74 4.74 -9.98
N PRO A 17 11.99 5.20 -9.80
CA PRO A 17 12.30 6.19 -8.78
C PRO A 17 11.79 7.57 -9.22
N LEU A 18 11.10 8.29 -8.33
CA LEU A 18 10.67 9.67 -8.60
C LEU A 18 11.80 10.71 -8.51
N TYR A 19 12.98 10.32 -8.02
CA TYR A 19 14.13 11.22 -7.86
C TYR A 19 15.26 10.89 -8.84
N SER A 20 15.70 11.89 -9.59
CA SER A 20 16.78 11.78 -10.60
C SER A 20 18.15 11.41 -10.01
N TYR A 21 18.36 11.65 -8.72
CA TYR A 21 19.62 11.33 -8.05
C TYR A 21 19.78 9.84 -7.70
N VAL A 22 18.75 9.01 -7.92
CA VAL A 22 18.79 7.57 -7.64
C VAL A 22 19.28 6.86 -8.91
N PRO A 23 20.50 6.27 -8.91
CA PRO A 23 21.00 5.60 -10.10
C PRO A 23 20.13 4.38 -10.46
N PRO A 24 19.97 4.05 -11.74
CA PRO A 24 19.19 2.89 -12.17
C PRO A 24 19.78 1.58 -11.63
N ASN A 25 18.93 0.57 -11.48
CA ASN A 25 19.37 -0.80 -11.19
C ASN A 25 20.10 -1.40 -12.42
N PRO A 26 21.12 -2.26 -12.23
CA PRO A 26 21.76 -2.97 -13.34
C PRO A 26 20.79 -3.85 -14.14
N GLN A 27 19.70 -4.32 -13.52
CA GLN A 27 18.61 -5.03 -14.19
C GLN A 27 17.35 -4.15 -14.24
N LYS A 28 16.68 -4.13 -15.40
CA LYS A 28 15.49 -3.28 -15.62
C LYS A 28 14.29 -3.64 -14.75
N ASP A 29 14.24 -4.89 -14.29
CA ASP A 29 13.20 -5.39 -13.37
C ASP A 29 13.47 -5.04 -11.89
N GLY A 30 14.59 -4.34 -11.60
CA GLY A 30 14.97 -3.97 -10.25
C GLY A 30 15.50 -5.11 -9.37
N LEU A 31 15.67 -6.32 -9.91
CA LEU A 31 16.11 -7.50 -9.15
C LEU A 31 17.63 -7.66 -9.10
N GLY A 32 18.38 -6.85 -9.85
CA GLY A 32 19.84 -6.84 -9.79
C GLY A 32 20.35 -6.34 -8.44
N TYR A 33 21.44 -6.95 -7.96
CA TYR A 33 22.08 -6.55 -6.71
C TYR A 33 22.64 -5.13 -6.81
N LYS A 34 22.11 -4.21 -6.00
CA LYS A 34 22.48 -2.79 -5.96
C LYS A 34 22.45 -2.25 -4.52
N PRO A 35 23.46 -2.58 -3.70
CA PRO A 35 23.54 -2.09 -2.33
C PRO A 35 23.73 -0.57 -2.31
N ARG A 36 22.91 0.12 -1.52
CA ARG A 36 23.00 1.57 -1.29
C ARG A 36 22.39 1.93 0.05
N CYS A 37 22.69 3.14 0.52
CA CYS A 37 22.07 3.65 1.73
C CYS A 37 20.57 3.87 1.55
N LEU A 38 19.81 3.59 2.62
CA LEU A 38 18.47 4.11 2.81
C LEU A 38 18.52 5.65 2.77
N ARG A 39 17.61 6.30 2.05
CA ARG A 39 17.49 7.76 2.00
C ARG A 39 16.07 8.17 2.38
N ARG A 40 15.96 9.22 3.19
CA ARG A 40 14.68 9.83 3.58
C ARG A 40 14.74 11.32 3.37
N ASP A 41 13.61 11.91 3.00
CA ASP A 41 13.42 13.34 2.78
C ASP A 41 12.02 13.69 3.29
N ILE A 42 11.95 13.98 4.60
CA ILE A 42 10.67 14.09 5.31
C ILE A 42 9.86 15.26 4.75
N ASN A 43 8.68 14.95 4.20
CA ASN A 43 7.90 15.90 3.43
C ASN A 43 6.60 16.29 4.17
N ALA A 44 6.59 17.51 4.72
CA ALA A 44 5.43 18.04 5.44
C ALA A 44 4.19 18.25 4.55
N VAL A 45 4.38 18.51 3.25
CA VAL A 45 3.27 18.66 2.31
C VAL A 45 2.55 17.32 2.11
N ALA A 46 3.29 16.23 1.93
CA ALA A 46 2.71 14.89 1.84
C ALA A 46 2.02 14.47 3.16
N ALA A 47 2.63 14.79 4.30
CA ALA A 47 2.05 14.50 5.63
C ALA A 47 0.72 15.25 5.87
N ALA A 48 0.50 16.39 5.23
CA ALA A 48 -0.76 17.14 5.35
C ALA A 48 -1.98 16.38 4.78
N TYR A 49 -1.76 15.32 3.99
CA TYR A 49 -2.81 14.46 3.43
C TYR A 49 -3.12 13.22 4.28
N THR A 50 -2.37 12.98 5.36
CA THR A 50 -2.57 11.83 6.27
C THR A 50 -3.18 12.25 7.61
N ARG A 51 -3.75 13.46 7.69
CA ARG A 51 -4.40 13.96 8.90
C ARG A 51 -5.63 13.13 9.28
N ALA A 52 -6.01 13.23 10.55
CA ALA A 52 -7.16 12.54 11.11
C ALA A 52 -8.48 12.93 10.43
N ASP A 53 -8.69 14.20 10.10
CA ASP A 53 -9.90 14.68 9.41
C ASP A 53 -10.03 14.10 7.99
N ILE A 54 -8.92 13.99 7.26
CA ILE A 54 -8.89 13.39 5.92
C ILE A 54 -9.14 11.88 6.00
N THR A 55 -8.48 11.20 6.94
CA THR A 55 -8.66 9.75 7.16
C THR A 55 -10.07 9.42 7.62
N HIS A 56 -10.65 10.25 8.49
CA HIS A 56 -12.04 10.13 8.92
C HIS A 56 -13.00 10.31 7.74
N ALA A 57 -12.82 11.35 6.93
CA ALA A 57 -13.65 11.58 5.74
C ALA A 57 -13.57 10.42 4.73
N LEU A 58 -12.39 9.84 4.54
CA LEU A 58 -12.21 8.63 3.73
C LEU A 58 -13.11 7.48 4.24
N ILE A 59 -13.12 7.22 5.55
CA ILE A 59 -13.93 6.14 6.14
C ILE A 59 -15.43 6.46 6.03
N THR A 60 -15.85 7.66 6.41
CA THR A 60 -17.28 7.99 6.54
C THR A 60 -17.97 8.30 5.22
N ASN A 61 -17.23 8.77 4.21
CA ASN A 61 -17.80 9.24 2.94
C ASN A 61 -17.63 8.23 1.81
N SER A 62 -17.13 7.03 2.09
CA SER A 62 -16.99 5.95 1.10
C SER A 62 -18.15 4.97 1.21
N PRO A 63 -19.16 5.01 0.31
CA PRO A 63 -20.35 4.17 0.39
C PRO A 63 -20.10 2.71 -0.01
N ASP A 64 -19.06 2.45 -0.80
CA ASP A 64 -18.70 1.13 -1.32
C ASP A 64 -17.17 0.95 -1.40
N ILE A 65 -16.74 -0.30 -1.57
CA ILE A 65 -15.31 -0.66 -1.60
C ILE A 65 -14.57 0.00 -2.77
N LYS A 66 -15.24 0.21 -3.90
CA LYS A 66 -14.64 0.85 -5.07
C LYS A 66 -14.29 2.30 -4.78
N THR A 67 -15.20 3.03 -4.13
CA THR A 67 -15.01 4.42 -3.71
C THR A 67 -13.92 4.46 -2.64
N PHE A 68 -14.02 3.63 -1.61
CA PHE A 68 -13.04 3.56 -0.52
C PHE A 68 -11.62 3.33 -1.04
N GLN A 69 -11.40 2.27 -1.83
CA GLN A 69 -10.05 1.92 -2.31
C GLN A 69 -9.51 2.97 -3.28
N ASN A 70 -10.36 3.59 -4.11
CA ASN A 70 -9.92 4.61 -5.05
C ASN A 70 -9.55 5.91 -4.33
N THR A 71 -10.36 6.35 -3.36
CA THR A 71 -10.05 7.53 -2.54
C THR A 71 -8.81 7.30 -1.68
N LEU A 72 -8.68 6.11 -1.07
CA LEU A 72 -7.50 5.71 -0.29
C LEU A 72 -6.20 5.78 -1.11
N GLN A 73 -6.26 5.35 -2.38
CA GLN A 73 -5.09 5.31 -3.28
C GLN A 73 -4.88 6.61 -4.07
N GLY A 74 -5.88 7.49 -4.17
CA GLY A 74 -5.79 8.71 -4.98
C GLY A 74 -6.12 8.49 -6.46
N LEU A 75 -6.93 7.47 -6.75
CA LEU A 75 -7.36 7.05 -8.08
C LEU A 75 -8.80 7.49 -8.40
N ASP A 76 -9.33 8.45 -7.66
CA ASP A 76 -10.64 9.03 -7.94
C ASP A 76 -10.59 9.84 -9.23
N ALA A 77 -11.22 9.31 -10.28
CA ALA A 77 -11.29 9.94 -11.60
C ALA A 77 -11.97 11.32 -11.58
N SER A 78 -12.77 11.64 -10.54
CA SER A 78 -13.39 12.95 -10.37
C SER A 78 -12.43 14.03 -9.85
N ASN A 79 -11.25 13.65 -9.35
CA ASN A 79 -10.26 14.56 -8.83
C ASN A 79 -8.85 14.19 -9.29
N VAL A 80 -8.47 14.66 -10.48
CA VAL A 80 -7.14 14.47 -11.08
C VAL A 80 -5.98 15.12 -10.29
N HIS A 81 -6.27 15.90 -9.25
CA HIS A 81 -5.28 16.41 -8.30
C HIS A 81 -5.11 15.50 -7.04
N ALA A 82 -5.87 14.41 -6.92
CA ALA A 82 -5.87 13.51 -5.76
C ALA A 82 -4.71 12.51 -5.72
N PHE A 83 -3.66 12.69 -6.53
CA PHE A 83 -2.48 11.81 -6.52
C PHE A 83 -1.82 11.68 -5.13
N ILE A 84 -2.06 12.64 -4.23
CA ILE A 84 -1.66 12.55 -2.82
C ILE A 84 -2.91 12.24 -1.99
N SER A 85 -3.10 10.94 -1.73
CA SER A 85 -4.13 10.35 -0.88
C SER A 85 -3.55 9.97 0.49
N VAL A 86 -4.33 9.31 1.36
CA VAL A 86 -3.80 8.78 2.63
C VAL A 86 -2.69 7.75 2.38
N HIS A 87 -2.86 6.87 1.38
CA HIS A 87 -1.82 5.89 1.02
C HIS A 87 -0.59 6.56 0.40
N ALA A 88 -0.77 7.34 -0.66
CA ALA A 88 0.36 7.99 -1.33
C ALA A 88 1.06 9.01 -0.42
N GLY A 89 0.29 9.77 0.37
CA GLY A 89 0.80 10.72 1.36
C GLY A 89 1.64 10.05 2.44
N GLY A 90 1.27 8.84 2.89
CA GLY A 90 2.07 8.05 3.84
C GLY A 90 3.45 7.69 3.29
N HIS A 91 3.50 7.11 2.08
CA HIS A 91 4.78 6.82 1.39
C HIS A 91 5.60 8.09 1.16
N PHE A 92 4.97 9.14 0.62
CA PHE A 92 5.67 10.36 0.21
C PHE A 92 6.09 11.26 1.37
N THR A 93 5.52 11.06 2.57
CA THR A 93 5.98 11.68 3.83
C THR A 93 7.40 11.24 4.17
N ILE A 94 7.72 9.96 4.00
CA ILE A 94 9.06 9.43 4.27
C ILE A 94 10.03 9.86 3.16
N GLY A 95 9.56 9.79 1.92
CA GLY A 95 10.30 10.28 0.76
C GLY A 95 11.55 9.45 0.47
N GLY A 96 12.49 10.05 -0.26
CA GLY A 96 13.80 9.45 -0.55
C GLY A 96 13.74 8.14 -1.36
N ASP A 97 14.58 7.18 -0.98
CA ASP A 97 14.84 5.93 -1.69
C ASP A 97 14.95 4.78 -0.66
N PRO A 98 14.06 3.78 -0.71
CA PRO A 98 13.08 3.51 -1.77
C PRO A 98 11.67 4.08 -1.55
N GLY A 99 11.47 5.00 -0.58
CA GLY A 99 10.14 5.49 -0.19
C GLY A 99 9.32 6.22 -1.27
N ARG A 100 9.95 6.61 -2.40
CA ARG A 100 9.27 7.15 -3.59
C ARG A 100 9.42 6.28 -4.84
N ASP A 101 9.52 4.98 -4.66
CA ASP A 101 9.48 3.98 -5.72
C ASP A 101 8.39 2.96 -5.40
N ILE A 102 7.27 3.00 -6.15
CA ILE A 102 6.06 2.22 -5.83
C ILE A 102 6.29 0.71 -5.82
N TYR A 103 7.34 0.22 -6.49
CA TYR A 103 7.63 -1.21 -6.56
C TYR A 103 8.58 -1.67 -5.45
N THR A 104 9.38 -0.76 -4.91
CA THR A 104 10.46 -1.10 -3.96
C THR A 104 10.30 -0.43 -2.60
N ALA A 105 9.19 0.28 -2.38
CA ALA A 105 8.85 0.96 -1.12
C ALA A 105 8.95 0.06 0.12
N ALA A 106 8.69 -1.24 0.01
CA ALA A 106 8.84 -2.21 1.10
C ALA A 106 10.28 -2.38 1.61
N GLY A 107 11.29 -1.90 0.87
CA GLY A 107 12.67 -1.78 1.34
C GLY A 107 12.88 -0.64 2.35
N GLU A 108 11.88 0.22 2.57
CA GLU A 108 11.86 1.27 3.57
C GLU A 108 11.16 0.73 4.85
N PRO A 109 11.81 0.71 6.03
CA PRO A 109 11.23 0.10 7.23
C PRO A 109 9.89 0.67 7.73
N GLY A 110 9.60 1.93 7.43
CA GLY A 110 8.32 2.60 7.70
C GLY A 110 7.16 2.13 6.82
N PHE A 111 7.42 1.34 5.76
CA PHE A 111 6.39 0.67 4.96
C PHE A 111 5.43 -0.16 5.82
N PHE A 112 5.96 -0.96 6.73
CA PHE A 112 5.17 -1.88 7.56
C PHE A 112 4.22 -1.16 8.52
N PRO A 113 4.65 -0.19 9.35
CA PRO A 113 3.71 0.57 10.17
C PRO A 113 2.75 1.43 9.34
N HIS A 114 3.18 1.91 8.16
CA HIS A 114 2.26 2.59 7.23
C HIS A 114 1.14 1.65 6.76
N HIS A 115 1.47 0.47 6.25
CA HIS A 115 0.48 -0.51 5.79
C HIS A 115 -0.34 -1.14 6.92
N ALA A 116 0.18 -1.20 8.14
CA ALA A 116 -0.63 -1.55 9.31
C ALA A 116 -1.72 -0.50 9.59
N MET A 117 -1.45 0.79 9.34
CA MET A 117 -2.48 1.83 9.43
C MET A 117 -3.45 1.76 8.24
N ILE A 118 -2.98 1.40 7.04
CA ILE A 118 -3.86 1.16 5.88
C ILE A 118 -4.84 0.02 6.19
N ASP A 119 -4.35 -1.11 6.69
CA ASP A 119 -5.19 -2.25 7.11
C ASP A 119 -6.15 -1.86 8.23
N ARG A 120 -5.70 -1.06 9.22
CA ARG A 120 -6.59 -0.52 10.26
C ARG A 120 -7.73 0.33 9.68
N VAL A 121 -7.45 1.16 8.68
CA VAL A 121 -8.47 2.04 8.07
C VAL A 121 -9.48 1.22 7.27
N ASP A 122 -9.03 0.21 6.50
CA ASP A 122 -9.92 -0.75 5.83
C ASP A 122 -10.73 -1.57 6.84
N TRP A 123 -10.08 -2.06 7.90
CA TRP A 123 -10.71 -2.77 9.00
C TRP A 123 -11.85 -1.95 9.62
N ILE A 124 -11.60 -0.70 10.02
CA ILE A 124 -12.67 0.17 10.55
C ILE A 124 -13.81 0.30 9.52
N TRP A 125 -13.49 0.58 8.26
CA TRP A 125 -14.50 0.77 7.21
C TRP A 125 -15.37 -0.49 7.00
N ARG A 126 -14.77 -1.68 6.98
CA ARG A 126 -15.51 -2.96 6.86
C ARG A 126 -16.37 -3.22 8.09
N TRP A 127 -15.84 -3.01 9.29
CA TRP A 127 -16.54 -3.32 10.55
C TRP A 127 -17.70 -2.38 10.89
N LEU A 128 -17.84 -1.23 10.21
CA LEU A 128 -19.03 -0.39 10.32
C LEU A 128 -20.31 -1.06 9.78
N ASP A 129 -20.17 -2.00 8.85
CA ASP A 129 -21.28 -2.76 8.24
C ASP A 129 -20.73 -4.06 7.66
N PHE A 130 -20.25 -4.95 8.53
CA PHE A 130 -19.49 -6.12 8.12
C PHE A 130 -20.32 -7.11 7.29
N GLU A 131 -21.63 -7.19 7.53
CA GLU A 131 -22.54 -8.05 6.76
C GLU A 131 -22.53 -7.69 5.28
N THR A 132 -22.46 -6.40 4.95
CA THR A 132 -22.45 -5.92 3.56
C THR A 132 -21.03 -5.70 3.02
N ARG A 133 -20.08 -5.33 3.90
CA ARG A 133 -18.73 -4.89 3.51
C ARG A 133 -17.67 -5.97 3.68
N GLY A 134 -17.88 -7.01 4.47
CA GLY A 134 -16.88 -8.01 4.83
C GLY A 134 -16.21 -8.63 3.60
N ASP A 135 -17.02 -9.11 2.65
CA ASP A 135 -16.55 -9.72 1.40
C ASP A 135 -16.60 -8.77 0.19
N ALA A 136 -16.82 -7.47 0.41
CA ALA A 136 -16.91 -6.51 -0.68
C ALA A 136 -15.55 -6.38 -1.40
N ILE A 137 -15.58 -6.56 -2.73
CA ILE A 137 -14.46 -6.38 -3.65
C ILE A 137 -14.91 -5.59 -4.89
N ALA A 138 -13.98 -4.85 -5.51
CA ALA A 138 -14.21 -4.18 -6.78
C ALA A 138 -12.90 -3.94 -7.54
N GLY A 139 -12.99 -3.78 -8.85
CA GLY A 139 -11.85 -3.54 -9.72
C GLY A 139 -11.39 -4.80 -10.44
N GLY A 140 -10.36 -4.65 -11.27
CA GLY A 140 -9.81 -5.74 -12.07
C GLY A 140 -8.50 -6.28 -11.53
N THR A 141 -8.02 -7.35 -12.15
CA THR A 141 -6.79 -8.08 -11.76
C THR A 141 -5.48 -7.41 -12.19
N ARG A 142 -5.54 -6.26 -12.88
CA ARG A 142 -4.36 -5.54 -13.39
C ARG A 142 -4.38 -4.07 -13.01
N MET A 143 -3.24 -3.56 -12.57
CA MET A 143 -3.03 -2.14 -12.27
C MET A 143 -3.13 -1.27 -13.53
N PHE A 144 -2.56 -1.74 -14.65
CA PHE A 144 -2.61 -1.07 -15.95
C PHE A 144 -2.82 -2.07 -17.10
N GLY A 145 -3.45 -1.60 -18.18
CA GLY A 145 -3.55 -2.34 -19.45
C GLY A 145 -4.88 -3.04 -19.69
N THR A 146 -5.04 -3.55 -20.90
CA THR A 146 -6.23 -4.27 -21.38
C THR A 146 -5.82 -5.64 -21.96
N PRO A 147 -6.62 -6.71 -21.77
CA PRO A 147 -7.85 -6.76 -20.97
C PRO A 147 -7.56 -6.69 -19.46
N ASN A 148 -8.50 -6.13 -18.69
CA ASN A 148 -8.46 -6.07 -17.23
C ASN A 148 -9.74 -6.74 -16.70
N PRO A 149 -9.75 -8.09 -16.57
CA PRO A 149 -10.94 -8.78 -16.10
C PRO A 149 -11.21 -8.45 -14.64
N ASP A 150 -12.49 -8.46 -14.26
CA ASP A 150 -12.93 -8.22 -12.89
C ASP A 150 -12.28 -9.21 -11.93
N GLY A 151 -11.84 -8.69 -10.78
CA GLY A 151 -11.31 -9.51 -9.70
C GLY A 151 -12.43 -10.28 -9.02
N THR A 152 -12.09 -11.47 -8.51
CA THR A 152 -13.03 -12.35 -7.81
C THR A 152 -12.47 -12.78 -6.45
N LEU A 153 -13.38 -13.21 -5.56
CA LEU A 153 -13.03 -13.80 -4.28
C LEU A 153 -12.19 -15.10 -4.41
N GLU A 154 -12.23 -15.74 -5.58
CA GLU A 154 -11.48 -16.96 -5.90
C GLU A 154 -10.12 -16.69 -6.56
N ASP A 155 -9.73 -15.42 -6.71
CA ASP A 155 -8.44 -15.05 -7.28
C ASP A 155 -7.31 -15.45 -6.33
N ASP A 156 -6.27 -16.05 -6.91
CA ASP A 156 -5.06 -16.43 -6.20
C ASP A 156 -4.22 -15.18 -5.85
N GLN A 157 -3.91 -15.03 -4.56
CA GLN A 157 -2.99 -14.03 -4.04
C GLN A 157 -1.64 -14.70 -3.80
N ASP A 158 -0.68 -14.39 -4.68
CA ASP A 158 0.61 -15.05 -4.72
C ASP A 158 1.75 -14.11 -4.32
N MET A 159 2.30 -14.32 -3.11
CA MET A 159 3.48 -13.60 -2.61
C MET A 159 4.81 -14.26 -3.00
N LYS A 160 4.79 -15.20 -3.95
CA LYS A 160 5.93 -15.95 -4.48
C LYS A 160 6.73 -16.63 -3.36
N TRP A 161 7.87 -16.05 -2.99
CA TRP A 161 8.83 -16.64 -2.06
C TRP A 161 8.57 -16.22 -0.61
N VAL A 162 7.67 -15.26 -0.38
CA VAL A 162 7.39 -14.68 0.95
C VAL A 162 6.29 -15.45 1.69
N GLY A 163 5.46 -16.21 0.98
CA GLY A 163 4.38 -16.97 1.59
C GLY A 163 3.65 -17.86 0.58
N PRO A 164 2.78 -18.78 1.06
CA PRO A 164 1.98 -19.61 0.19
C PRO A 164 0.93 -18.79 -0.56
N THR A 165 0.53 -19.28 -1.73
CA THR A 165 -0.64 -18.77 -2.44
C THR A 165 -1.92 -19.06 -1.64
N VAL A 166 -2.78 -18.06 -1.50
CA VAL A 166 -4.08 -18.16 -0.81
C VAL A 166 -5.16 -17.46 -1.62
N LYS A 167 -6.43 -17.77 -1.38
CA LYS A 167 -7.54 -17.10 -2.08
C LYS A 167 -7.81 -15.72 -1.49
N LEU A 168 -8.28 -14.79 -2.31
CA LEU A 168 -8.65 -13.44 -1.85
C LEU A 168 -9.67 -13.48 -0.70
N LYS A 169 -10.72 -14.32 -0.81
CA LYS A 169 -11.73 -14.49 0.25
C LYS A 169 -11.14 -14.84 1.62
N ASP A 170 -10.02 -15.55 1.64
CA ASP A 170 -9.37 -15.96 2.87
C ASP A 170 -8.65 -14.80 3.56
N LEU A 171 -8.46 -13.66 2.88
CA LEU A 171 -7.70 -12.52 3.38
C LEU A 171 -8.57 -11.38 3.93
N LEU A 172 -9.87 -11.36 3.68
CA LEU A 172 -10.74 -10.21 3.96
C LEU A 172 -11.21 -10.12 5.43
N ASN A 173 -10.96 -11.15 6.24
CA ASN A 173 -11.39 -11.21 7.63
C ASN A 173 -10.19 -11.33 8.60
N THR A 174 -9.99 -10.31 9.43
CA THR A 174 -8.91 -10.27 10.43
C THR A 174 -9.17 -11.13 11.66
N MET A 175 -10.40 -11.61 11.86
CA MET A 175 -10.86 -12.44 12.97
C MET A 175 -11.43 -13.78 12.46
N GLY A 176 -10.56 -14.61 11.90
CA GLY A 176 -10.91 -15.95 11.40
C GLY A 176 -10.48 -16.24 9.97
N GLY A 177 -9.98 -15.24 9.23
CA GLY A 177 -9.50 -15.40 7.86
C GLY A 177 -8.33 -16.38 7.75
N ASN A 178 -8.16 -16.94 6.54
CA ASN A 178 -7.09 -17.86 6.18
C ASN A 178 -7.02 -19.07 7.13
N GLY A 179 -8.19 -19.68 7.37
CA GLY A 179 -8.33 -20.80 8.30
C GLY A 179 -7.96 -20.44 9.75
N GLY A 180 -8.27 -19.22 10.19
CA GLY A 180 -7.97 -18.73 11.53
C GLY A 180 -6.55 -18.20 11.75
N LYS A 181 -5.72 -18.14 10.70
CA LYS A 181 -4.37 -17.54 10.79
C LYS A 181 -4.41 -16.04 11.01
N PHE A 182 -5.44 -15.37 10.50
CA PHE A 182 -5.73 -14.00 10.89
C PHE A 182 -6.62 -14.04 12.13
N CYS A 183 -6.06 -13.61 13.25
CA CYS A 183 -6.74 -13.53 14.54
C CYS A 183 -6.22 -12.29 15.29
N TYR A 184 -6.54 -11.12 14.76
CA TYR A 184 -6.11 -9.84 15.30
C TYR A 184 -7.19 -8.76 15.16
N TYR A 185 -7.09 -7.73 15.98
CA TYR A 185 -7.89 -6.51 15.91
C TYR A 185 -7.02 -5.30 16.22
N TYR A 186 -7.49 -4.12 15.86
CA TYR A 186 -6.80 -2.86 16.13
C TYR A 186 -7.38 -2.18 17.36
N VAL A 187 -6.49 -1.65 18.21
CA VAL A 187 -6.81 -0.79 19.35
C VAL A 187 -6.58 0.66 18.94
#